data_AF-A0A7J2SA52-F1
#
_entry.id   AF-A0A7J2SA52-F1
#
_cell.length_a   1.000
_cell.length_b   1.000
_cell.length_c   1.000
_cell.angle_alpha   90.00
_cell.angle_beta   90.00
_cell.angle_gamma   90.00
#
_symmetry.space_group_name_H-M   'P 1'
#
loop_
_entity.id
_entity.type
_entity.pdbx_description
1 polymer ?
#
loop_
_entity_poly.entity_id
_entity_poly.type
_entity_poly.pdbx_seq_one_letter_code
_entity_poly.pdbx_strand_id
1 'polypeptide(L)' 'MARPRGTINVVCQNPRCKYYLKEKGKDIIKSGKYSTGHQRYYCKHCRTYFMETKGTPLYRRRLSEEEIIQICKLLV' A
#
# COMPACT_ATOMS: atom_id res chain seq x y z
N MET A 1 10.03 -27.45 -5.05
CA MET A 1 8.78 -27.09 -4.35
C MET A 1 8.62 -25.58 -4.36
N ALA A 2 7.42 -25.05 -4.59
CA ALA A 2 7.19 -23.60 -4.56
C ALA A 2 7.28 -23.10 -3.11
N ARG A 3 8.03 -22.00 -2.89
CA ARG A 3 8.16 -21.39 -1.56
C ARG A 3 6.79 -20.90 -1.09
N PRO A 4 6.37 -21.18 0.17
CA PRO A 4 5.12 -20.65 0.71
C PRO A 4 5.14 -19.12 0.66
N ARG A 5 3.96 -18.52 0.43
CA ARG A 5 3.83 -17.06 0.44
C ARG A 5 4.16 -16.54 1.83
N GLY A 6 4.97 -15.48 1.90
CA GLY A 6 5.16 -14.74 3.15
C GLY A 6 3.86 -14.10 3.62
N THR A 7 3.79 -13.71 4.90
CA THR A 7 2.68 -12.96 5.46
C THR A 7 2.53 -11.61 4.77
N ILE A 8 1.30 -11.21 4.47
CA ILE A 8 0.97 -9.97 3.77
C ILE A 8 -0.07 -9.23 4.61
N ASN A 9 0.37 -8.21 5.34
CA ASN A 9 -0.46 -7.39 6.24
C ASN A 9 -1.00 -6.13 5.54
N VAL A 10 -1.32 -6.22 4.25
CA VAL A 10 -1.95 -5.12 3.50
C VAL A 10 -3.34 -5.51 3.04
N VAL A 11 -4.21 -4.51 2.91
CA VAL A 11 -5.58 -4.63 2.38
C VAL A 11 -5.68 -4.00 0.99
N CYS A 12 -6.78 -4.28 0.28
CA CYS A 12 -7.00 -3.67 -1.02
C CYS A 12 -7.31 -2.17 -0.86
N GLN A 13 -6.58 -1.35 -1.63
CA GLN A 13 -6.71 0.12 -1.64
C GLN A 13 -7.50 0.64 -2.85
N ASN A 14 -8.36 -0.18 -3.44
CA ASN A 14 -9.24 0.19 -4.54
C ASN A 14 -10.69 0.31 -4.03
N PRO A 15 -11.28 1.52 -3.95
CA PRO A 15 -12.65 1.71 -3.48
C PRO A 15 -13.72 0.95 -4.28
N ARG A 16 -13.43 0.60 -5.55
CA ARG A 16 -14.33 -0.18 -6.39
C ARG A 16 -14.24 -1.70 -6.14
N CYS A 17 -13.34 -2.15 -5.27
CA CYS A 17 -13.16 -3.56 -4.95
C CYS A 17 -14.13 -4.00 -3.85
N LYS A 18 -14.75 -5.18 -4.01
CA LYS A 18 -15.57 -5.82 -2.96
C LYS A 18 -14.82 -6.01 -1.63
N TYR A 19 -13.50 -6.14 -1.70
CA TYR A 19 -12.57 -6.33 -0.58
C TYR A 19 -11.79 -5.05 -0.22
N TYR A 20 -12.30 -3.87 -0.60
CA TYR A 20 -11.72 -2.59 -0.19
C TYR A 20 -11.63 -2.50 1.35
N LEU A 21 -10.42 -2.26 1.86
CA LEU A 21 -10.12 -2.18 3.30
C LEU A 21 -10.54 -3.40 4.15
N LYS A 22 -10.77 -4.57 3.52
CA LYS A 22 -11.14 -5.80 4.23
C LYS A 22 -9.95 -6.72 4.41
N GLU A 23 -9.73 -7.15 5.64
CA GLU A 23 -8.72 -8.16 6.00
C GLU A 23 -9.19 -9.58 5.64
N LYS A 24 -10.43 -9.91 6.01
CA LYS A 24 -11.02 -11.23 5.77
C LYS A 24 -11.25 -11.46 4.27
N GLY A 25 -10.71 -12.56 3.74
CA GLY A 25 -10.88 -12.96 2.35
C GLY A 25 -10.05 -12.17 1.33
N LYS A 26 -9.10 -11.34 1.78
CA LYS A 26 -8.17 -10.66 0.88
C LYS A 26 -7.30 -11.66 0.12
N ASP A 27 -7.04 -11.39 -1.15
CA ASP A 27 -6.05 -12.11 -1.94
C ASP A 27 -5.16 -11.09 -2.65
N ILE A 28 -4.02 -10.83 -2.01
CA ILE A 28 -3.03 -9.84 -2.43
C ILE A 28 -1.68 -10.53 -2.51
N ILE A 29 -0.92 -10.20 -3.54
CA ILE A 29 0.45 -10.70 -3.74
C ILE A 29 1.43 -9.55 -3.88
N LYS A 30 2.69 -9.79 -3.49
CA LYS A 30 3.83 -8.91 -3.82
C LYS A 30 4.19 -9.11 -5.29
N SER A 31 4.35 -8.03 -6.04
CA SER A 31 4.65 -8.03 -7.48
C SER A 31 5.83 -7.11 -7.79
N GLY A 32 6.98 -7.34 -7.14
CA GLY A 32 8.17 -6.50 -7.30
C GLY A 32 8.05 -5.13 -6.64
N LYS A 33 8.92 -4.18 -7.02
CA LYS A 33 8.95 -2.80 -6.51
C LYS A 33 8.70 -1.82 -7.65
N TYR A 34 8.17 -0.64 -7.34
CA TYR A 34 8.17 0.49 -8.27
C TYR A 34 9.58 1.05 -8.45
N SER A 35 9.79 1.91 -9.46
CA SER A 35 11.07 2.61 -9.67
C SER A 35 11.49 3.46 -8.47
N THR A 36 10.53 3.92 -7.67
CA THR A 36 10.76 4.64 -6.41
C THR A 36 11.17 3.74 -5.24
N GLY A 37 11.34 2.42 -5.45
CA GLY A 37 11.76 1.46 -4.43
C GLY A 37 10.63 0.92 -3.52
N HIS A 38 9.44 1.53 -3.54
CA HIS A 38 8.29 1.06 -2.77
C HIS A 38 7.75 -0.28 -3.26
N GLN A 39 7.27 -1.12 -2.34
CA GLN A 39 6.70 -2.41 -2.68
C GLN A 39 5.43 -2.23 -3.54
N ARG A 40 5.35 -3.00 -4.65
CA ARG A 40 4.16 -3.08 -5.49
C ARG A 40 3.32 -4.28 -5.07
N TYR A 41 2.04 -4.04 -4.82
CA TYR A 41 1.06 -5.05 -4.49
C TYR A 41 0.06 -5.22 -5.62
N TYR A 42 -0.42 -6.45 -5.80
CA TYR A 42 -1.44 -6.79 -6.77
C TYR A 42 -2.61 -7.49 -6.07
N CYS A 43 -3.81 -6.94 -6.21
CA CYS A 43 -5.03 -7.57 -5.69
C CYS A 43 -5.62 -8.49 -6.76
N LYS A 44 -5.81 -9.77 -6.44
CA LYS A 44 -6.37 -10.76 -7.36
C LYS A 44 -7.88 -10.63 -7.57
N HIS A 45 -8.58 -9.98 -6.65
CA HIS A 45 -10.04 -9.76 -6.76
C HIS A 45 -10.40 -8.69 -7.78
N CYS A 46 -9.79 -7.51 -7.68
CA CYS A 46 -10.06 -6.38 -8.60
C CYS A 46 -9.02 -6.23 -9.71
N ARG A 47 -7.97 -7.07 -9.72
CA ARG A 47 -6.91 -7.11 -10.73
C ARG A 47 -6.15 -5.78 -10.89
N THR A 48 -6.11 -4.97 -9.83
CA THR A 48 -5.38 -3.69 -9.84
C THR A 48 -4.12 -3.74 -9.00
N TYR A 49 -3.12 -3.00 -9.47
CA TYR A 49 -1.90 -2.72 -8.71
C TYR A 49 -2.11 -1.53 -7.76
N PHE A 50 -1.41 -1.57 -6.63
CA PHE A 50 -1.28 -0.43 -5.75
C PHE A 50 0.09 -0.44 -5.07
N MET A 51 0.54 0.76 -4.70
CA MET A 51 1.79 0.96 -3.98
C MET A 51 1.56 0.77 -2.48
N GLU A 52 2.59 0.34 -1.77
CA GLU A 52 2.62 0.22 -0.31
C GLU A 52 2.17 1.49 0.43
N THR A 53 2.56 2.66 -0.07
CA THR A 53 2.21 3.95 0.52
C THR A 53 0.77 4.38 0.23
N LYS A 54 0.02 3.67 -0.63
CA LYS A 54 -1.35 4.06 -0.95
C LYS A 54 -2.25 3.89 0.26
N GLY A 55 -2.91 4.97 0.67
CA GLY A 55 -3.79 5.01 1.84
C GLY A 55 -3.12 5.55 3.10
N THR A 56 -1.85 5.96 3.05
CA THR A 56 -1.22 6.72 4.14
C THR A 56 -1.56 8.21 4.04
N PRO A 57 -1.54 8.96 5.16
CA PRO A 57 -1.85 10.40 5.16
C PRO A 57 -0.96 11.25 4.23
N LEU A 58 0.27 10.77 4.01
CA LEU A 58 1.29 11.44 3.21
C LEU A 58 1.33 10.95 1.75
N TYR A 59 0.41 10.07 1.35
CA TYR A 59 0.36 9.56 -0.01
C TYR A 59 0.16 10.68 -1.04
N ARG A 60 1.03 10.72 -2.06
CA ARG A 60 1.06 11.75 -3.13
C ARG A 60 1.32 13.19 -2.66
N ARG A 61 1.75 13.39 -1.41
CA ARG A 61 2.25 14.70 -0.99
C ARG A 61 3.58 14.98 -1.69
N ARG A 62 3.75 16.20 -2.19
CA ARG A 62 5.00 16.71 -2.76
C ARG A 62 5.72 17.54 -1.70
N LEU A 63 5.93 16.95 -0.54
CA LEU A 63 6.62 17.58 0.58
C LEU A 63 7.98 16.90 0.73
N SER A 64 8.99 17.69 1.05
CA SER A 64 10.26 17.14 1.52
C SER A 64 10.05 16.42 2.86
N GLU A 65 10.99 15.55 3.21
CA GLU A 65 10.98 14.90 4.53
C GLU A 65 11.03 15.93 5.67
N GLU A 66 11.78 17.01 5.48
CA GLU A 66 11.90 18.13 6.42
C GLU A 66 10.55 18.83 6.65
N GLU A 67 9.82 19.14 5.57
CA GLU A 67 8.49 19.74 5.63
C GLU A 67 7.49 18.82 6.34
N ILE A 68 7.54 17.51 6.06
CA ILE A 68 6.71 16.50 6.73
C ILE A 68 6.99 16.49 8.23
N ILE A 69 8.27 16.46 8.63
CA ILE A 69 8.68 16.47 10.04
C ILE A 69 8.20 17.75 10.71
N GLN A 70 8.32 18.90 10.05
CA GLN A 70 7.89 20.18 10.60
C GLN A 70 6.37 20.23 10.81
N ILE A 71 5.58 19.74 9.86
CA ILE A 71 4.11 19.64 10.01
C ILE A 71 3.75 18.71 11.19
N CYS A 72 4.41 17.54 11.29
CA CYS A 72 4.16 16.60 12.39
C CYS A 72 4.50 17.19 13.76
N LYS A 73 5.49 18.09 13.86
CA LYS A 73 5.82 18.81 15.12
C LYS A 73 4.78 19.86 15.51
N LEU A 74 4.07 20.46 14.55
CA LEU A 74 3.08 21.51 14.80
C LEU A 74 1.69 20.96 15.21
N LEU A 75 1.48 19.65 15.11
CA LEU A 75 0.22 18.98 15.45
C LEU A 75 0.22 18.39 16.89
N VAL A 76 1.16 18.83 17.74
CA VAL A 76 1.30 18.45 19.15
C VAL A 76 0.78 19.55 20.06
#